data_AF-A0A1H6M0B1-F1
#
_entry.id   AF-A0A1H6M0B1-F1
#
_cell.length_a   1.000
_cell.length_b   1.000
_cell.length_c   1.000
_cell.angle_alpha   90.00
_cell.angle_beta   90.00
_cell.angle_gamma   90.00
#
_symmetry.space_group_name_H-M   'P 1'
#
loop_
_entity.id
_entity.type
_entity.pdbx_description
1 polymer ?
#
loop_
_entity_poly.entity_id
_entity_poly.type
_entity_poly.pdbx_seq_one_letter_code
_entity_poly.pdbx_strand_id
1 'polypeptide(L)'
;MLATTAVAAGVVAASAGLAPQHCLLVAALTPALLVALPRFLTGAVVGALRPDPGEDATAAMTGTEFEDYVARVARSCGLPVIMTAITGDWGVDIIVGKRPNRLAIQCKRQSRPVGAGAVQEVVAGAPMQDCARTMVVTNHQFTPAARRLAELHGCELVGGAELPRLRSTIRRLVEPATEVS
;
A
#
# COMPACT_ATOMS: atom_id res chain seq x y z
N MET A 1 -22.66 29.71 -4.73
CA MET A 1 -21.41 29.86 -3.93
C MET A 1 -20.20 30.25 -4.77
N LEU A 2 -19.96 29.64 -5.94
CA LEU A 2 -18.83 30.01 -6.82
C LEU A 2 -19.06 31.33 -7.61
N ALA A 3 -20.29 31.57 -8.09
CA ALA A 3 -20.62 32.84 -8.75
C ALA A 3 -20.56 34.04 -7.80
N THR A 4 -20.99 33.85 -6.54
CA THR A 4 -20.96 34.89 -5.50
C THR A 4 -19.53 35.26 -5.09
N THR A 5 -18.60 34.31 -5.10
CA THR A 5 -17.19 34.56 -4.80
C THR A 5 -16.45 35.23 -5.96
N ALA A 6 -16.80 34.92 -7.21
CA ALA A 6 -16.29 35.62 -8.39
C ALA A 6 -16.67 37.11 -8.40
N VAL A 7 -17.94 37.42 -8.13
CA VAL A 7 -18.44 38.80 -8.07
C VAL A 7 -17.79 39.57 -6.92
N ALA A 8 -17.70 38.98 -5.73
CA ALA A 8 -17.05 39.61 -4.58
C ALA A 8 -15.57 39.93 -4.85
N ALA A 9 -14.81 38.99 -5.42
CA ALA A 9 -13.40 39.20 -5.74
C ALA A 9 -13.19 40.31 -6.80
N GLY A 10 -14.08 40.40 -7.80
CA GLY A 10 -14.05 41.46 -8.81
C GLY A 10 -14.36 42.85 -8.24
N VAL A 11 -15.33 42.96 -7.32
CA VAL A 11 -15.68 44.22 -6.65
C VAL A 11 -14.54 44.70 -5.74
N VAL A 12 -13.90 43.79 -5.01
CA VAL A 12 -12.73 44.10 -4.16
C VAL A 12 -11.53 44.55 -5.00
N ALA A 13 -11.29 43.93 -6.17
CA ALA A 13 -10.25 44.37 -7.09
C ALA A 13 -10.53 45.80 -7.62
N ALA A 14 -11.80 46.11 -7.93
CA ALA A 14 -12.20 47.43 -8.40
C ALA A 14 -12.06 48.51 -7.31
N SER A 15 -12.40 48.21 -6.06
CA SER A 15 -12.23 49.15 -4.94
C SER A 15 -10.77 49.38 -4.57
N ALA A 16 -9.86 48.49 -4.95
CA ALA A 16 -8.41 48.65 -4.83
C ALA A 16 -7.77 49.42 -6.01
N GLY A 17 -8.57 49.93 -6.96
CA GLY A 17 -8.09 50.78 -8.06
C GLY A 17 -7.50 50.02 -9.26
N LEU A 18 -7.76 48.72 -9.38
CA LEU A 18 -7.30 47.95 -10.54
C LEU A 18 -8.08 48.37 -11.80
N ALA A 19 -7.37 48.45 -12.93
CA ALA A 19 -8.02 48.76 -14.21
C ALA A 19 -9.06 47.68 -14.57
N PRO A 20 -10.14 48.02 -15.30
CA PRO A 20 -11.30 47.14 -15.50
C PRO A 20 -10.95 45.75 -16.08
N GLN A 21 -9.97 45.68 -16.97
CA GLN A 21 -9.47 44.41 -17.54
C GLN A 21 -8.88 43.46 -16.48
N HIS A 22 -8.25 43.99 -15.43
CA HIS A 22 -7.68 43.19 -14.36
C HIS A 22 -8.75 42.71 -13.38
N CYS A 23 -9.81 43.49 -13.15
CA CYS A 23 -10.94 43.07 -12.33
C CYS A 23 -11.69 41.88 -12.95
N LEU A 24 -11.85 41.87 -14.27
CA LEU A 24 -12.45 40.75 -15.00
C LEU A 24 -11.59 39.49 -14.94
N LEU A 25 -10.26 39.64 -15.05
CA LEU A 25 -9.32 38.53 -14.91
C LEU A 25 -9.35 37.92 -13.49
N VAL A 26 -9.35 38.75 -12.45
CA VAL A 26 -9.44 38.28 -11.06
C VAL A 26 -10.76 37.54 -10.81
N ALA A 27 -11.88 38.10 -11.25
CA ALA A 27 -13.19 37.47 -11.10
C ALA A 27 -13.27 36.10 -11.83
N ALA A 28 -12.64 35.98 -13.00
CA ALA A 28 -12.60 34.73 -13.77
C ALA A 28 -11.70 33.65 -13.15
N LEU A 29 -10.54 34.02 -12.59
CA LEU A 29 -9.55 33.08 -12.08
C LEU A 29 -9.85 32.58 -10.66
N THR A 30 -10.52 33.39 -9.83
CA THR A 30 -10.76 33.08 -8.41
C THR A 30 -11.52 31.75 -8.18
N PRO A 31 -12.61 31.44 -8.90
CA PRO A 31 -13.33 30.16 -8.71
C PRO A 31 -12.48 28.95 -9.08
N ALA A 32 -11.68 29.06 -10.15
CA ALA A 32 -10.78 28.00 -10.57
C ALA A 32 -9.69 27.76 -9.51
N LEU A 33 -9.07 28.83 -9.00
CA LEU A 33 -8.05 28.74 -7.96
C LEU A 33 -8.60 28.16 -6.66
N LEU A 34 -9.81 28.56 -6.22
CA LEU A 34 -10.46 28.00 -5.02
C LEU A 34 -10.73 26.49 -5.11
N VAL A 35 -10.95 25.95 -6.32
CA VAL A 35 -11.22 24.53 -6.53
C VAL A 35 -9.92 23.73 -6.72
N ALA A 36 -8.93 24.30 -7.41
CA ALA A 36 -7.69 23.63 -7.76
C ALA A 36 -6.63 23.73 -6.65
N LEU A 37 -6.49 24.89 -6.00
CA LEU A 37 -5.45 25.12 -4.99
C LEU A 37 -5.55 24.17 -3.78
N PRO A 38 -6.71 23.97 -3.11
CA PRO A 38 -6.75 23.03 -2.00
C PRO A 38 -6.46 21.59 -2.44
N ARG A 39 -6.85 21.19 -3.66
CA ARG A 39 -6.52 19.87 -4.22
C ARG A 39 -5.03 19.73 -4.50
N PHE A 40 -4.41 20.75 -5.07
CA PHE A 40 -2.97 20.78 -5.34
C PHE A 40 -2.15 20.81 -4.06
N LEU A 41 -2.52 21.66 -3.09
CA LEU A 41 -1.87 21.74 -1.79
C LEU A 41 -2.04 20.44 -1.01
N THR A 42 -3.23 19.82 -1.02
CA THR A 42 -3.42 18.49 -0.40
C THR A 42 -2.55 17.43 -1.09
N GLY A 43 -2.49 17.43 -2.43
CA GLY A 43 -1.62 16.51 -3.18
C GLY A 43 -0.13 16.73 -2.92
N ALA A 44 0.31 17.99 -2.80
CA ALA A 44 1.68 18.37 -2.51
C ALA A 44 2.07 18.06 -1.05
N VAL A 45 1.20 18.32 -0.08
CA VAL A 45 1.41 17.99 1.33
C VAL A 45 1.41 16.48 1.54
N VAL A 46 0.44 15.75 0.96
CA VAL A 46 0.43 14.28 0.99
C VAL A 46 1.63 13.70 0.24
N GLY A 47 2.15 14.39 -0.78
CA GLY A 47 3.38 14.02 -1.49
C GLY A 47 4.66 14.26 -0.68
N ALA A 48 4.76 15.39 0.01
CA ALA A 48 5.92 15.81 0.79
C ALA A 48 5.98 15.16 2.19
N LEU A 49 4.82 14.77 2.75
CA LEU A 49 4.73 13.98 3.97
C LEU A 49 4.90 12.48 3.74
N ARG A 50 5.17 12.05 2.50
CA ARG A 50 5.67 10.69 2.29
C ARG A 50 7.08 10.65 2.88
N PRO A 51 7.34 9.82 3.89
CA PRO A 51 8.72 9.57 4.28
C PRO A 51 9.47 9.13 3.02
N ASP A 52 10.61 9.77 2.75
CA ASP A 52 11.55 9.30 1.75
C ASP A 52 11.85 7.84 2.12
N PRO A 53 11.43 6.85 1.30
CA PRO A 53 11.65 5.46 1.62
C PRO A 53 13.15 5.28 1.47
N GLY A 54 13.88 5.43 2.58
CA GLY A 54 15.34 5.49 2.61
C GLY A 54 15.90 4.52 1.59
N GLU A 55 16.47 5.10 0.52
CA GLU A 55 16.92 4.43 -0.71
C GLU A 55 16.27 3.07 -0.93
N ASP A 56 15.14 3.05 -1.65
CA ASP A 56 14.28 1.91 -1.96
C ASP A 56 15.07 0.66 -2.41
N ALA A 57 15.66 -0.06 -1.46
CA ALA A 57 16.50 -1.21 -1.71
C ALA A 57 15.68 -2.29 -2.42
N THR A 58 14.36 -2.27 -2.21
CA THR A 58 13.41 -3.16 -2.87
C THR A 58 13.09 -2.76 -4.32
N ALA A 59 13.26 -1.49 -4.72
CA ALA A 59 13.10 -1.07 -6.12
C ALA A 59 14.17 -1.66 -7.04
N ALA A 60 15.39 -1.83 -6.53
CA ALA A 60 16.50 -2.41 -7.30
C ALA A 60 16.43 -3.94 -7.40
N MET A 61 15.81 -4.62 -6.42
CA MET A 61 15.69 -6.09 -6.39
C MET A 61 14.85 -6.63 -7.54
N THR A 62 15.23 -7.74 -8.14
CA THR A 62 14.38 -8.61 -8.98
C THR A 62 13.26 -9.26 -8.14
N GLY A 63 12.33 -9.97 -8.80
CA GLY A 63 11.26 -10.71 -8.10
C GLY A 63 11.81 -11.74 -7.11
N THR A 64 12.75 -12.57 -7.56
CA THR A 64 13.40 -13.59 -6.72
C THR A 64 14.23 -12.97 -5.59
N GLU A 65 14.94 -11.87 -5.84
CA GLU A 65 15.67 -11.17 -4.77
C GLU A 65 14.73 -10.59 -3.70
N PHE A 66 13.53 -10.18 -4.10
CA PHE A 66 12.50 -9.72 -3.18
C PHE A 66 11.91 -10.88 -2.35
N GLU A 67 11.65 -12.04 -2.95
CA GLU A 67 11.27 -13.25 -2.22
C GLU A 67 12.35 -13.65 -1.21
N ASP A 68 13.62 -13.66 -1.62
CA ASP A 68 14.75 -13.94 -0.75
C ASP A 68 14.87 -12.93 0.40
N TYR A 69 14.60 -11.64 0.13
CA TYR A 69 14.53 -10.61 1.17
C TYR A 69 13.44 -10.92 2.20
N VAL A 70 12.22 -11.23 1.76
CA VAL A 70 11.11 -11.59 2.66
C VAL A 70 11.45 -12.85 3.45
N ALA A 71 12.06 -13.85 2.81
CA ALA A 71 12.49 -15.08 3.46
C ALA A 71 13.57 -14.83 4.53
N ARG A 72 14.55 -13.94 4.27
CA ARG A 72 15.55 -13.54 5.27
C ARG A 72 14.90 -12.86 6.48
N VAL A 73 13.93 -11.97 6.25
CA VAL A 73 13.18 -11.34 7.35
C VAL A 73 12.42 -12.41 8.16
N ALA A 74 11.75 -13.35 7.49
CA ALA A 74 11.05 -14.46 8.16
C ALA A 74 12.00 -15.36 8.97
N ARG A 75 13.17 -15.71 8.42
CA ARG A 75 14.20 -16.51 9.11
C ARG A 75 14.74 -15.78 10.35
N SER A 76 14.85 -14.45 10.29
CA SER A 76 15.27 -13.62 11.45
C SER A 76 14.30 -13.68 12.64
N CYS A 77 13.09 -14.20 12.44
CA CYS A 77 12.14 -14.49 13.52
C CYS A 77 12.48 -15.78 14.29
N GLY A 78 13.47 -16.58 13.86
CA GLY A 78 13.75 -17.90 14.43
C GLY A 78 12.73 -18.97 14.00
N LEU A 79 11.97 -18.71 12.95
CA LEU A 79 10.93 -19.61 12.44
C LEU A 79 11.48 -20.50 11.31
N PRO A 80 10.98 -21.74 11.14
CA PRO A 80 11.23 -22.51 9.92
C PRO A 80 10.68 -21.78 8.69
N VAL A 81 11.45 -21.74 7.61
CA VAL A 81 11.08 -21.09 6.36
C VAL A 81 11.42 -22.00 5.19
N ILE A 82 10.45 -22.24 4.33
CA ILE A 82 10.58 -23.05 3.11
C ILE A 82 10.27 -22.13 1.93
N MET A 83 11.20 -22.03 0.98
CA MET A 83 10.95 -21.45 -0.34
C MET A 83 10.28 -22.53 -1.20
N THR A 84 9.21 -22.20 -1.92
CA THR A 84 8.58 -23.13 -2.86
C THR A 84 9.30 -23.14 -4.20
N ALA A 85 8.94 -24.09 -5.06
CA ALA A 85 9.51 -24.15 -6.40
C ALA A 85 9.02 -22.98 -7.27
N ILE A 86 9.85 -22.51 -8.20
CA ILE A 86 9.49 -21.41 -9.12
C ILE A 86 8.26 -21.74 -9.98
N THR A 87 7.97 -23.03 -10.19
CA THR A 87 6.82 -23.50 -10.97
C THR A 87 6.00 -24.50 -10.16
N GLY A 88 4.66 -24.42 -10.23
CA GLY A 88 3.77 -25.37 -9.57
C GLY A 88 3.63 -25.16 -8.06
N ASP A 89 3.90 -23.93 -7.60
CA ASP A 89 3.81 -23.50 -6.20
C ASP A 89 2.38 -23.21 -5.73
N TRP A 90 1.44 -23.12 -6.68
CA TRP A 90 0.04 -22.75 -6.48
C TRP A 90 -0.15 -21.30 -5.99
N GLY A 91 0.81 -20.42 -6.27
CA GLY A 91 0.75 -19.02 -5.82
C GLY A 91 1.15 -18.83 -4.36
N VAL A 92 2.16 -19.59 -3.90
CA VAL A 92 2.73 -19.50 -2.56
C VAL A 92 4.23 -19.55 -2.71
N ASP A 93 4.93 -18.43 -2.55
CA ASP A 93 6.39 -18.38 -2.73
C ASP A 93 7.13 -18.86 -1.48
N ILE A 94 6.56 -18.62 -0.28
CA ILE A 94 7.22 -18.90 1.00
C ILE A 94 6.23 -19.50 1.99
N ILE A 95 6.66 -20.53 2.69
CA ILE A 95 5.95 -21.13 3.83
C ILE A 95 6.74 -20.87 5.11
N VAL A 96 6.09 -20.30 6.12
CA VAL A 96 6.70 -19.93 7.40
C VAL A 96 6.01 -20.63 8.57
N GLY A 97 6.80 -21.11 9.53
CA GLY A 97 6.31 -21.66 10.79
C GLY A 97 6.09 -23.17 10.79
N LYS A 98 5.35 -23.64 11.79
CA LYS A 98 5.01 -25.06 11.98
C LYS A 98 3.49 -25.20 12.14
N ARG A 99 2.98 -26.41 11.92
CA ARG A 99 1.58 -26.73 12.21
C ARG A 99 1.28 -26.45 13.70
N PRO A 100 0.05 -26.02 14.03
CA PRO A 100 -1.07 -25.75 13.12
C PRO A 100 -1.03 -24.38 12.43
N ASN A 101 -0.16 -23.46 12.87
CA ASN A 101 -0.18 -22.04 12.45
C ASN A 101 0.78 -21.71 11.31
N ARG A 102 0.89 -22.58 10.29
CA ARG A 102 1.73 -22.28 9.12
C ARG A 102 1.15 -21.13 8.32
N LEU A 103 2.04 -20.25 7.89
CA LEU A 103 1.75 -19.07 7.09
C LEU A 103 2.25 -19.28 5.65
N ALA A 104 1.34 -19.18 4.69
CA ALA A 104 1.65 -19.08 3.27
C ALA A 104 1.83 -17.60 2.90
N ILE A 105 2.91 -17.29 2.18
CA ILE A 105 3.23 -15.93 1.75
C ILE A 105 3.40 -15.91 0.23
N GLN A 106 2.67 -15.02 -0.43
CA GLN A 106 2.94 -14.62 -1.81
C GLN A 106 3.64 -13.26 -1.81
N CYS A 107 4.79 -13.20 -2.46
CA CYS A 107 5.56 -12.01 -2.72
C CYS A 107 5.19 -11.43 -4.09
N LYS A 108 4.99 -10.11 -4.17
CA LYS A 108 4.78 -9.40 -5.44
C LYS A 108 5.68 -8.17 -5.49
N ARG A 109 6.77 -8.26 -6.24
CA ARG A 109 7.59 -7.10 -6.61
C ARG A 109 7.07 -6.51 -7.93
N GLN A 110 6.47 -5.31 -7.90
CA GLN A 110 5.87 -4.70 -9.08
C GLN A 110 6.04 -3.17 -9.09
N SER A 111 5.90 -2.56 -10.26
CA SER A 111 5.93 -1.10 -10.47
C SER A 111 4.56 -0.42 -10.32
N ARG A 112 3.52 -1.19 -9.99
CA ARG A 112 2.14 -0.73 -9.87
C ARG A 112 1.46 -1.38 -8.66
N PRO A 113 0.35 -0.80 -8.18
CA PRO A 113 -0.39 -1.40 -7.08
C PRO A 113 -0.80 -2.85 -7.34
N VAL A 114 -0.68 -3.68 -6.31
CA VAL A 114 -1.00 -5.10 -6.37
C VAL A 114 -2.51 -5.29 -6.32
N GLY A 115 -3.02 -6.06 -7.29
CA GLY A 115 -4.45 -6.35 -7.46
C GLY A 115 -4.93 -7.57 -6.66
N ALA A 116 -6.23 -7.84 -6.75
CA ALA A 116 -6.87 -8.92 -6.01
C ALA A 116 -6.37 -10.33 -6.40
N GLY A 117 -5.81 -10.51 -7.60
CA GLY A 117 -5.26 -11.78 -8.06
C GLY A 117 -4.21 -12.37 -7.11
N ALA A 118 -3.32 -11.54 -6.54
CA ALA A 118 -2.32 -12.01 -5.58
C ALA A 118 -2.93 -12.59 -4.30
N VAL A 119 -4.08 -12.04 -3.88
CA VAL A 119 -4.84 -12.57 -2.73
C VAL A 119 -5.55 -13.86 -3.11
N GLN A 120 -6.14 -13.93 -4.30
CA GLN A 120 -6.80 -15.16 -4.79
C GLN A 120 -5.81 -16.33 -4.89
N GLU A 121 -4.62 -16.07 -5.44
CA GLU A 121 -3.51 -17.02 -5.57
C GLU A 121 -3.14 -17.60 -4.20
N VAL A 122 -2.72 -16.77 -3.24
CA VAL A 122 -2.26 -17.28 -1.94
C VAL A 122 -3.38 -17.93 -1.12
N VAL A 123 -4.62 -17.42 -1.22
CA VAL A 123 -5.78 -18.01 -0.51
C VAL A 123 -6.11 -19.39 -1.06
N ALA A 124 -6.06 -19.57 -2.38
CA ALA A 124 -6.29 -20.87 -3.00
C ALA A 124 -5.10 -21.83 -2.81
N GLY A 125 -3.87 -21.31 -2.81
CA GLY A 125 -2.65 -22.10 -2.67
C GLY A 125 -2.33 -22.55 -1.24
N ALA A 126 -2.72 -21.78 -0.22
CA ALA A 126 -2.41 -22.12 1.17
C ALA A 126 -2.87 -23.51 1.62
N PRO A 127 -4.10 -23.99 1.31
CA PRO A 127 -4.50 -25.36 1.60
C PRO A 127 -3.65 -26.42 0.91
N MET A 128 -3.18 -26.16 -0.32
CA MET A 128 -2.30 -27.08 -1.06
C MET A 128 -0.94 -27.26 -0.38
N GLN A 129 -0.54 -26.27 0.43
CA GLN A 129 0.68 -26.27 1.24
C GLN A 129 0.40 -26.50 2.73
N ASP A 130 -0.83 -26.93 3.09
CA ASP A 130 -1.30 -27.13 4.46
C ASP A 130 -0.98 -25.94 5.39
N CYS A 131 -1.22 -24.71 4.91
CA CYS A 131 -1.07 -23.46 5.64
C CYS A 131 -2.43 -22.97 6.15
N ALA A 132 -2.46 -22.46 7.38
CA ALA A 132 -3.68 -21.98 8.04
C ALA A 132 -3.83 -20.45 8.00
N ARG A 133 -2.77 -19.75 7.62
CA ARG A 133 -2.71 -18.28 7.49
C ARG A 133 -2.16 -17.92 6.12
N THR A 134 -2.58 -16.78 5.61
CA THR A 134 -2.15 -16.24 4.31
C THR A 134 -1.65 -14.81 4.45
N MET A 135 -0.67 -14.46 3.64
CA MET A 135 -0.13 -13.11 3.55
C MET A 135 0.28 -12.79 2.12
N VAL A 136 0.05 -11.55 1.70
CA VAL A 136 0.70 -10.99 0.51
C VAL A 136 1.68 -9.90 0.93
N VAL A 137 2.91 -9.98 0.44
CA VAL A 137 3.97 -9.00 0.68
C VAL A 137 4.36 -8.33 -0.64
N THR A 138 4.48 -7.01 -0.65
CA THR A 138 4.87 -6.27 -1.85
C THR A 138 5.70 -5.03 -1.52
N ASN A 139 6.51 -4.58 -2.47
CA ASN A 139 7.18 -3.27 -2.42
C ASN A 139 6.22 -2.10 -2.70
N HIS A 140 4.98 -2.37 -3.14
CA HIS A 140 4.02 -1.34 -3.53
C HIS A 140 2.81 -1.29 -2.57
N GLN A 141 1.82 -0.48 -2.92
CA GLN A 141 0.51 -0.47 -2.26
C GLN A 141 -0.45 -1.50 -2.88
N PHE A 142 -1.52 -1.82 -2.16
CA PHE A 142 -2.62 -2.67 -2.66
C PHE A 142 -3.79 -1.86 -3.21
N THR A 143 -4.47 -2.39 -4.22
CA THR A 143 -5.72 -1.79 -4.72
C THR A 143 -6.85 -1.93 -3.69
N PRO A 144 -7.90 -1.10 -3.74
CA PRO A 144 -9.07 -1.24 -2.87
C PRO A 144 -9.73 -2.63 -2.98
N ALA A 145 -9.78 -3.20 -4.18
CA ALA A 145 -10.32 -4.54 -4.41
C ALA A 145 -9.48 -5.62 -3.71
N ALA A 146 -8.15 -5.53 -3.76
CA ALA A 146 -7.27 -6.45 -3.05
C ALA A 146 -7.47 -6.37 -1.53
N ARG A 147 -7.56 -5.16 -0.98
CA ARG A 147 -7.81 -4.94 0.46
C ARG A 147 -9.14 -5.56 0.90
N ARG A 148 -10.21 -5.30 0.16
CA ARG A 148 -11.55 -5.86 0.45
C ARG A 148 -11.56 -7.38 0.40
N LEU A 149 -10.88 -7.97 -0.58
CA LEU A 149 -10.80 -9.42 -0.70
C LEU A 149 -9.96 -10.04 0.42
N ALA A 150 -8.85 -9.39 0.78
CA ALA A 150 -7.98 -9.85 1.85
C ALA A 150 -8.70 -9.85 3.20
N GLU A 151 -9.47 -8.79 3.50
CA GLU A 151 -10.32 -8.70 4.68
C GLU A 151 -11.33 -9.86 4.73
N LEU A 152 -12.01 -10.15 3.62
CA LEU A 152 -13.00 -11.23 3.55
C LEU A 152 -12.39 -12.62 3.85
N HIS A 153 -11.15 -12.85 3.42
CA HIS A 153 -10.47 -14.14 3.58
C HIS A 153 -9.49 -14.20 4.75
N GLY A 154 -9.38 -13.13 5.55
CA GLY A 154 -8.39 -13.04 6.63
C GLY A 154 -6.94 -13.12 6.15
N CYS A 155 -6.66 -12.68 4.92
CA CYS A 155 -5.31 -12.59 4.37
C CYS A 155 -4.63 -11.31 4.85
N GLU A 156 -3.45 -11.43 5.46
CA GLU A 156 -2.66 -10.26 5.87
C GLU A 156 -2.05 -9.57 4.64
N LEU A 157 -2.02 -8.24 4.63
CA LEU A 157 -1.40 -7.45 3.57
C LEU A 157 -0.25 -6.61 4.14
N VAL A 158 0.95 -6.79 3.59
CA VAL A 158 2.13 -5.97 3.93
C VAL A 158 2.61 -5.27 2.67
N GLY A 159 2.38 -3.97 2.57
CA GLY A 159 2.85 -3.14 1.47
C GLY A 159 4.22 -2.55 1.74
N GLY A 160 4.73 -1.77 0.79
CA GLY A 160 6.08 -1.19 0.86
C GLY A 160 6.31 -0.35 2.12
N ALA A 161 5.33 0.46 2.51
CA ALA A 161 5.40 1.29 3.71
C ALA A 161 5.35 0.46 5.01
N GLU A 162 4.82 -0.75 4.96
CA GLU A 162 4.68 -1.66 6.09
C GLU A 162 5.85 -2.67 6.19
N LEU A 163 6.76 -2.75 5.21
CA LEU A 163 7.90 -3.66 5.22
C LEU A 163 8.78 -3.56 6.48
N PRO A 164 9.05 -2.37 7.07
CA PRO A 164 9.78 -2.30 8.34
C PRO A 164 9.11 -3.05 9.50
N ARG A 165 7.80 -3.31 9.41
CA ARG A 165 7.00 -4.06 10.41
C ARG A 165 6.80 -5.53 10.04
N LEU A 166 7.30 -5.99 8.89
CA LEU A 166 7.10 -7.36 8.41
C LEU A 166 7.49 -8.41 9.45
N ARG A 167 8.63 -8.22 10.13
CA ARG A 167 9.11 -9.13 11.19
C ARG A 167 8.08 -9.31 12.31
N SER A 168 7.55 -8.23 12.87
CA SER A 168 6.59 -8.30 13.97
C SER A 168 5.24 -8.86 13.51
N THR A 169 4.83 -8.55 12.28
CA THR A 169 3.62 -9.12 11.67
C THR A 169 3.73 -10.64 11.49
N ILE A 170 4.85 -11.15 10.96
CA ILE A 170 5.07 -12.60 10.82
C ILE A 170 5.01 -13.30 12.18
N ARG A 171 5.70 -12.77 13.19
CA ARG A 171 5.67 -13.37 14.54
C ARG A 171 4.26 -13.46 15.11
N ARG A 172 3.50 -12.36 15.02
CA ARG A 172 2.11 -12.30 15.49
C ARG A 172 1.21 -13.36 14.84
N LEU A 173 1.43 -13.69 13.56
CA LEU A 173 0.59 -14.64 12.83
C LEU A 173 0.94 -16.10 13.08
N VAL A 174 2.22 -16.39 13.37
CA VAL A 174 2.74 -17.76 13.51
C VAL A 174 2.79 -18.21 14.97
N GLU A 175 3.06 -17.30 15.91
CA GLU A 175 2.99 -17.59 17.34
C GLU A 175 1.51 -17.79 17.74
N PRO A 176 1.17 -18.88 18.46
CA PRO A 176 -0.18 -19.04 18.97
C PRO A 176 -0.50 -17.87 19.91
N ALA A 177 -1.67 -17.26 19.76
CA ALA A 177 -2.20 -16.38 20.80
C ALA A 177 -2.20 -17.21 22.09
N THR A 178 -1.43 -16.79 23.09
CA THR A 178 -1.49 -17.37 24.42
C THR A 178 -2.93 -17.32 24.88
N GLU A 179 -3.62 -18.46 24.86
CA GLU A 179 -4.89 -18.62 25.54
C GLU A 179 -4.61 -18.38 27.02
N VAL A 180 -4.96 -17.20 27.51
CA VAL A 180 -5.07 -16.94 28.93
C VAL A 180 -6.25 -17.77 29.41
N SER A 181 -5.94 -18.96 29.92
CA SER A 181 -6.87 -19.80 30.70
C SER A 181 -7.16 -19.18 32.05
#